data_AF-A0A7C5PSB7-F1
#
_entry.id   AF-A0A7C5PSB7-F1
#
_cell.length_a   1.000
_cell.length_b   1.000
_cell.length_c   1.000
_cell.angle_alpha   90.00
_cell.angle_beta   90.00
_cell.angle_gamma   90.00
#
_symmetry.space_group_name_H-M   'P 1'
#
loop_
_entity.id
_entity.type
_entity.pdbx_description
1 polymer ?
#
loop_
_entity_poly.entity_id
_entity_poly.type
_entity_poly.pdbx_seq_one_letter_code
_entity_poly.pdbx_strand_id
1 'polypeptide(L)'
;MPGKAMLSRTTDSSFELDREEIFDLLMNARQADWVELEMVNGQKLSGAIIFNEFKGTGRLINIDDEISVDFRVDDISSVKL
;
A
#
# COMPACT_ATOMS: atom_id res chain seq x y z
N MET A 1 3.93 43.75 -22.56
CA MET A 1 3.47 42.49 -21.94
C MET A 1 4.60 41.48 -21.99
N PRO A 2 4.99 40.86 -20.87
CA PRO A 2 5.76 39.62 -20.91
C PRO A 2 5.03 38.46 -20.20
N GLY A 3 4.92 37.36 -20.95
CA GLY A 3 5.19 35.98 -20.54
C GLY A 3 4.60 35.45 -19.24
N LYS A 4 3.55 34.63 -19.39
CA LYS A 4 3.01 33.70 -18.40
C LYS A 4 4.12 32.71 -17.98
N ALA A 5 4.60 32.78 -16.74
CA ALA A 5 5.48 31.76 -16.17
C ALA A 5 4.66 30.49 -15.88
N MET A 6 5.06 29.40 -16.53
CA MET A 6 4.52 28.05 -16.38
C MET A 6 5.09 27.48 -15.08
N LEU A 7 4.25 27.31 -14.06
CA LEU A 7 4.64 26.67 -12.80
C LEU A 7 4.90 25.19 -13.09
N SER A 8 6.18 24.80 -13.08
CA SER A 8 6.62 23.41 -13.05
C SER A 8 6.09 22.75 -11.78
N ARG A 9 5.13 21.85 -11.96
CA ARG A 9 4.72 20.91 -10.91
C ARG A 9 5.84 19.87 -10.81
N THR A 10 6.79 20.09 -9.91
CA THR A 10 7.80 19.10 -9.54
C THR A 10 7.05 17.99 -8.81
N THR A 11 6.61 16.97 -9.54
CA THR A 11 6.01 15.78 -8.92
C THR A 11 7.14 15.02 -8.24
N ASP A 12 6.99 14.83 -6.93
CA ASP A 12 7.94 14.17 -6.05
C ASP A 12 8.09 12.70 -6.47
N SER A 13 9.24 12.36 -7.08
CA SER A 13 9.53 11.02 -7.62
C SER A 13 9.86 9.98 -6.54
N SER A 14 9.94 10.38 -5.26
CA SER A 14 10.20 9.47 -4.14
C SER A 14 9.01 8.56 -3.86
N PHE A 15 7.78 9.11 -3.93
CA PHE A 15 6.56 8.34 -3.62
C PHE A 15 6.23 7.26 -4.66
N GLU A 16 6.67 7.42 -5.92
CA GLU A 16 6.46 6.40 -6.95
C GLU A 16 7.36 5.18 -6.72
N LEU A 17 8.59 5.39 -6.24
CA LEU A 17 9.52 4.31 -5.89
C LEU A 17 9.01 3.50 -4.69
N ASP A 18 8.44 4.17 -3.69
CA ASP A 18 7.85 3.51 -2.52
C ASP A 18 6.66 2.61 -2.92
N ARG A 19 5.88 2.99 -3.95
CA ARG A 19 4.72 2.21 -4.39
C ARG A 19 5.09 0.91 -5.08
N GLU A 20 6.13 0.92 -5.92
CA GLU A 20 6.64 -0.30 -6.56
C GLU A 20 7.18 -1.28 -5.49
N GLU A 21 7.93 -0.76 -4.50
CA GLU A 21 8.43 -1.57 -3.39
C GLU A 21 7.29 -2.19 -2.56
N ILE A 22 6.28 -1.41 -2.19
CA ILE A 22 5.11 -1.92 -1.46
C ILE A 22 4.37 -2.98 -2.30
N PHE A 23 4.29 -2.81 -3.62
CA PHE A 23 3.65 -3.79 -4.49
C PHE A 23 4.39 -5.12 -4.48
N ASP A 24 5.72 -5.10 -4.58
CA ASP A 24 6.56 -6.30 -4.50
C ASP A 24 6.44 -6.98 -3.13
N LEU A 25 6.42 -6.20 -2.04
CA LEU A 25 6.20 -6.72 -0.70
C LEU A 25 4.82 -7.38 -0.57
N LEU A 26 3.76 -6.77 -1.11
CA LEU A 26 2.41 -7.36 -1.11
C LEU A 26 2.33 -8.64 -1.94
N MET A 27 3.08 -8.73 -3.05
CA MET A 27 3.17 -9.96 -3.84
C MET A 27 3.84 -11.10 -3.08
N ASN A 28 4.87 -10.80 -2.30
CA ASN A 28 5.52 -11.79 -1.42
C ASN A 28 4.63 -12.15 -0.22
N ALA A 29 3.97 -11.16 0.38
CA ALA A 29 3.06 -11.32 1.51
C ALA A 29 1.89 -12.28 1.25
N ARG A 30 1.46 -12.43 -0.01
CA ARG A 30 0.45 -13.45 -0.40
C ARG A 30 0.84 -14.88 -0.05
N GLN A 31 2.13 -15.16 0.06
CA GLN A 31 2.67 -16.49 0.34
C GLN A 31 2.98 -16.69 1.83
N ALA A 32 2.94 -15.62 2.63
CA ALA A 32 3.16 -15.68 4.07
C ALA A 32 1.85 -16.07 4.79
N ASP A 33 1.98 -16.81 5.88
CA ASP A 33 0.84 -17.20 6.71
C ASP A 33 0.24 -15.98 7.45
N TRP A 34 1.07 -14.99 7.75
CA TRP A 34 0.71 -13.81 8.52
C TRP A 34 1.59 -12.63 8.11
N VAL A 35 1.00 -11.43 8.04
CA VAL A 35 1.71 -10.19 7.72
C VAL A 35 1.19 -9.03 8.56
N GLU A 36 2.04 -8.02 8.79
CA GLU A 36 1.65 -6.73 9.37
C GLU A 36 1.63 -5.66 8.26
N LEU A 37 0.49 -5.03 8.08
CA LEU A 37 0.28 -3.86 7.22
C LEU A 37 0.22 -2.60 8.08
N GLU A 38 1.02 -1.61 7.74
CA GLU A 38 0.90 -0.25 8.27
C GLU A 38 0.22 0.61 7.21
N MET A 39 -0.90 1.21 7.58
CA MET A 39 -1.68 2.12 6.74
C MET A 39 -1.10 3.52 6.84
N VAL A 40 -1.29 4.35 5.80
CA VAL A 40 -0.81 5.75 5.75
C VAL A 40 -1.33 6.63 6.90
N ASN A 41 -2.43 6.23 7.55
CA ASN A 41 -2.99 6.91 8.72
C ASN A 41 -2.34 6.48 10.06
N GLY A 42 -1.33 5.60 10.01
CA GLY A 42 -0.62 5.03 11.17
C GLY A 42 -1.29 3.81 11.79
N GLN A 43 -2.42 3.36 11.26
CA GLN A 43 -3.09 2.14 11.73
C GLN A 43 -2.29 0.90 11.34
N LYS A 44 -2.11 -0.01 12.29
CA LYS A 44 -1.48 -1.31 12.04
C LYS A 44 -2.53 -2.40 12.05
N LEU A 45 -2.47 -3.26 11.04
CA LEU A 45 -3.34 -4.40 10.87
C LEU A 45 -2.46 -5.62 10.67
N SER A 46 -2.81 -6.75 11.27
CA SER A 46 -2.05 -7.98 11.10
C SER A 46 -2.99 -9.14 10.79
N GLY A 47 -2.58 -10.02 9.88
CA GLY A 47 -3.42 -11.11 9.40
C GLY A 47 -2.89 -11.75 8.14
N ALA A 48 -3.64 -12.71 7.61
CA ALA A 48 -3.40 -13.24 6.27
C ALA A 48 -3.96 -12.27 5.23
N ILE A 49 -3.33 -12.19 4.05
CA ILE A 49 -3.80 -11.29 2.99
C ILE A 49 -4.19 -12.02 1.70
N ILE A 50 -5.18 -11.44 1.02
CA ILE A 50 -5.48 -11.70 -0.39
C ILE A 50 -5.19 -10.40 -1.13
N PHE A 51 -4.37 -10.46 -2.18
CA PHE A 51 -4.03 -9.28 -2.97
C PHE A 51 -4.33 -9.48 -4.45
N ASN A 52 -5.02 -8.51 -5.04
CA ASN A 52 -5.31 -8.43 -6.47
C ASN A 52 -4.38 -7.40 -7.12
N GLU A 53 -3.32 -7.91 -7.74
CA GLU A 53 -2.29 -7.12 -8.41
C GLU A 53 -2.84 -6.26 -9.56
N PHE A 54 -3.83 -6.74 -10.31
CA PHE A 54 -4.41 -6.00 -11.43
C PHE A 54 -5.21 -4.77 -10.98
N LYS A 55 -5.77 -4.81 -9.78
CA LYS A 55 -6.59 -3.71 -9.24
C LYS A 55 -5.85 -2.87 -8.20
N GLY A 56 -4.70 -3.33 -7.71
CA GLY A 56 -3.98 -2.71 -6.59
C GLY A 56 -4.82 -2.70 -5.31
N THR A 57 -5.65 -3.74 -5.11
CA THR A 57 -6.55 -3.85 -3.96
C THR A 57 -6.41 -5.21 -3.30
N GLY A 58 -6.62 -5.28 -1.99
CA GLY A 58 -6.61 -6.54 -1.27
C GLY A 58 -7.53 -6.54 -0.08
N ARG A 59 -7.44 -7.63 0.67
CA ARG A 59 -8.17 -7.85 1.91
C ARG A 59 -7.23 -8.48 2.91
N LEU A 60 -7.16 -7.91 4.10
CA LEU A 60 -6.51 -8.50 5.26
C LEU A 60 -7.58 -9.19 6.11
N ILE A 61 -7.28 -10.42 6.52
CA ILE A 61 -8.17 -11.27 7.30
C ILE A 61 -7.41 -11.65 8.57
N ASN A 62 -7.96 -11.27 9.72
CA ASN A 62 -7.47 -11.68 11.02
C ASN A 62 -8.58 -12.49 11.70
N ILE A 63 -8.32 -13.79 11.84
CA ILE A 63 -9.28 -14.74 12.39
C ILE A 63 -9.39 -14.65 13.91
N ASP A 64 -8.33 -14.19 14.59
CA ASP A 64 -8.30 -14.09 16.05
C ASP A 64 -9.19 -12.95 16.54
N ASP A 65 -9.15 -11.83 15.81
CA ASP A 65 -9.97 -10.64 16.08
C ASP A 65 -11.31 -10.65 15.32
N GLU A 66 -11.58 -11.70 14.52
CA GLU A 66 -12.76 -11.83 13.66
C GLU A 66 -12.98 -10.64 12.70
N ILE A 67 -11.89 -10.04 12.21
CA ILE A 67 -11.94 -8.89 11.30
C ILE A 67 -11.54 -9.25 9.87
N SER A 68 -12.14 -8.51 8.93
CA SER A 68 -11.78 -8.53 7.51
C SER A 68 -11.81 -7.11 6.98
N VAL A 69 -10.67 -6.60 6.54
CA VAL A 69 -10.50 -5.20 6.13
C VAL A 69 -10.02 -5.16 4.68
N ASP A 70 -10.76 -4.46 3.82
CA ASP A 70 -10.33 -4.18 2.46
C ASP A 70 -9.30 -3.05 2.46
N PHE A 71 -8.27 -3.15 1.61
CA PHE A 71 -7.23 -2.13 1.46
C PHE A 71 -6.90 -1.85 0.00
N ARG A 72 -6.31 -0.69 -0.26
CA ARG A 72 -5.68 -0.34 -1.55
C ARG A 72 -4.19 -0.19 -1.34
N VAL A 73 -3.39 -0.48 -2.36
CA VAL A 73 -1.92 -0.31 -2.29
C VAL A 73 -1.54 1.13 -1.93
N ASP A 74 -2.34 2.10 -2.39
CA ASP A 74 -2.15 3.54 -2.15
C ASP A 74 -2.36 3.94 -0.68
N ASP A 75 -3.03 3.09 0.10
CA ASP A 75 -3.32 3.33 1.51
C ASP A 75 -2.30 2.64 2.44
N ILE A 76 -1.32 1.92 1.88
CA ILE A 76 -0.29 1.17 2.62
C ILE A 76 1.01 1.96 2.64
N SER A 77 1.58 2.14 3.82
CA SER A 77 2.89 2.76 4.02
C SER A 77 4.00 1.76 4.30
N SER A 78 3.69 0.57 4.82
CA SER A 78 4.68 -0.48 5.08
C SER A 78 4.05 -1.87 5.12
N VAL A 79 4.83 -2.88 4.76
CA VAL A 79 4.47 -4.30 4.81
C VAL A 79 5.59 -5.06 5.51
N LYS A 80 5.26 -5.88 6.51
CA LYS A 80 6.20 -6.76 7.21
C LYS A 80 5.66 -8.19 7.22
N LEU A 81 6.57 -9.14 7.01
CA LEU A 81 6.32 -10.59 7.05
C LEU A 81 6.67 -11.15 8.43
#